data_AF-A0A434M225-F1
#
_entry.id   AF-A0A434M225-F1
#
_cell.length_a   1.000
_cell.length_b   1.000
_cell.length_c   1.000
_cell.angle_alpha   90.00
_cell.angle_beta   90.00
_cell.angle_gamma   90.00
#
_symmetry.space_group_name_H-M   'P 1'
#
loop_
_entity.id
_entity.type
_entity.pdbx_description
1 polymer ?
#
loop_
_entity_poly.entity_id
_entity_poly.type
_entity_poly.pdbx_seq_one_letter_code
_entity_poly.pdbx_strand_id
1 'polypeptide(L)' 'MMPSARFADLQGASVLITGGGSGIGGALTEGFARQGAKVAFIDIADGPS' A
#
# COMPACT_ATOMS: atom_id res chain seq x y z
N MET A 1 19.89 5.23 -6.45
CA MET A 1 18.68 5.06 -5.63
C MET A 1 18.27 6.45 -5.16
N MET A 2 17.11 6.97 -5.57
CA MET A 2 16.61 8.24 -5.00
C MET A 2 16.18 7.99 -3.55
N PRO A 3 16.48 8.88 -2.59
CA PRO A 3 16.01 8.73 -1.22
C PRO A 3 14.48 8.65 -1.19
N SER A 4 13.92 7.58 -0.64
CA SER A 4 12.48 7.52 -0.37
C SER A 4 12.19 8.33 0.88
N ALA A 5 11.29 9.32 0.79
CA ALA A 5 10.78 10.02 1.97
C ALA A 5 10.21 9.00 2.98
N ARG A 6 10.51 9.18 4.27
CA ARG A 6 9.86 8.45 5.35
C ARG A 6 8.88 9.36 6.07
N PHE A 7 7.66 8.89 6.22
CA PHE A 7 6.60 9.59 6.93
C PHE A 7 6.37 8.87 8.26
N ALA A 8 6.79 9.50 9.36
CA ALA A 8 6.82 8.85 10.67
C ALA A 8 5.43 8.51 11.22
N ASP A 9 4.42 9.29 10.84
CA ASP A 9 3.01 9.11 11.19
C ASP A 9 2.36 7.89 10.52
N LEU A 10 2.92 7.38 9.43
CA LEU A 10 2.42 6.17 8.77
C LEU A 10 2.83 4.88 9.50
N GLN A 11 3.80 4.92 10.42
CA GLN A 11 4.21 3.75 11.17
C GLN A 11 3.06 3.23 12.04
N GLY A 12 2.57 2.03 11.72
CA GLY A 12 1.47 1.38 12.44
C GLY A 12 0.08 1.98 12.15
N ALA A 13 -0.03 3.00 11.31
CA ALA A 13 -1.29 3.57 10.86
C ALA A 13 -2.12 2.51 10.11
N SER A 14 -3.44 2.52 10.29
CA SER A 14 -4.34 1.62 9.55
C SER A 14 -4.74 2.29 8.24
N VAL A 15 -4.53 1.60 7.12
CA VAL A 15 -4.79 2.14 5.77
C VAL A 15 -5.62 1.12 4.99
N LEU A 16 -6.73 1.59 4.40
CA LEU A 16 -7.54 0.82 3.45
C LEU A 16 -7.32 1.35 2.03
N ILE A 17 -6.98 0.47 1.09
CA ILE A 17 -6.80 0.81 -0.32
C ILE A 17 -7.78 0.01 -1.18
N THR A 18 -8.66 0.70 -1.91
CA THR A 18 -9.52 0.09 -2.94
C THR A 18 -8.80 0.07 -4.29
N GLY A 19 -9.02 -0.96 -5.11
CA GLY A 19 -8.24 -1.17 -6.34
C GLY A 19 -6.77 -1.47 -6.05
N GLY A 20 -6.47 -1.98 -4.85
CA GLY A 20 -5.10 -2.09 -4.34
C GLY A 20 -4.34 -3.34 -4.77
N GLY A 21 -4.91 -4.14 -5.68
CA GLY A 21 -4.34 -5.40 -6.15
C GLY A 21 -3.44 -5.27 -7.38
N SER A 22 -3.50 -4.13 -8.10
CA SER A 22 -2.68 -3.93 -9.31
C SER A 22 -2.42 -2.45 -9.64
N GLY A 23 -1.56 -2.20 -10.63
CA GLY A 23 -1.31 -0.87 -11.17
C GLY A 23 -0.94 0.17 -10.12
N ILE A 24 -1.59 1.33 -10.16
CA ILE A 24 -1.35 2.45 -9.23
C ILE A 24 -1.74 2.05 -7.80
N GLY A 25 -2.87 1.36 -7.61
CA GLY A 25 -3.32 0.95 -6.29
C GLY A 25 -2.38 -0.06 -5.65
N GLY A 26 -1.87 -1.02 -6.42
CA GLY A 26 -0.84 -1.96 -5.96
C GLY A 26 0.46 -1.25 -5.54
N ALA A 27 0.93 -0.30 -6.34
CA ALA A 27 2.10 0.51 -5.99
C ALA A 27 1.89 1.33 -4.70
N LEU A 28 0.66 1.81 -4.46
CA LEU A 28 0.32 2.47 -3.20
C LEU A 28 0.29 1.47 -2.03
N THR A 29 -0.30 0.29 -2.21
CA THR A 29 -0.29 -0.80 -1.22
C THR A 29 1.14 -1.11 -0.76
N GLU A 30 2.05 -1.35 -1.71
CA GLU A 30 3.47 -1.58 -1.42
C GLU A 30 4.14 -0.39 -0.76
N GLY A 31 3.85 0.82 -1.24
CA GLY A 31 4.39 2.07 -0.69
C GLY A 31 4.03 2.25 0.78
N PHE A 32 2.75 2.16 1.14
CA PHE A 32 2.28 2.28 2.52
C PHE A 32 2.80 1.14 3.41
N ALA A 33 2.85 -0.10 2.89
CA ALA A 33 3.43 -1.22 3.62
C ALA A 33 4.91 -0.99 3.94
N ARG A 34 5.69 -0.45 2.99
CA ARG A 34 7.10 -0.08 3.19
C ARG A 34 7.30 1.06 4.19
N GLN A 35 6.31 1.92 4.38
CA GLN A 35 6.33 2.96 5.43
C GLN A 35 6.01 2.38 6.82
N GLY A 36 5.60 1.11 6.91
CA GLY A 36 5.26 0.43 8.16
C GLY A 36 3.79 0.54 8.56
N ALA A 37 2.92 0.94 7.63
CA ALA A 37 1.48 0.97 7.86
C ALA A 37 0.90 -0.47 7.92
N LYS A 38 -0.23 -0.61 8.62
CA LYS A 38 -1.07 -1.80 8.60
C LYS A 38 -2.06 -1.66 7.44
N VAL A 39 -1.71 -2.24 6.30
CA VAL A 39 -2.47 -2.06 5.07
C VAL A 39 -3.45 -3.21 4.88
N ALA A 40 -4.71 -2.87 4.64
CA ALA A 40 -5.69 -3.75 4.03
C ALA A 40 -6.00 -3.22 2.63
N PHE A 41 -6.14 -4.10 1.64
CA PHE A 41 -6.56 -3.71 0.30
C PHE A 41 -7.67 -4.62 -0.22
N ILE A 42 -8.47 -4.07 -1.14
CA ILE A 42 -9.58 -4.76 -1.80
C ILE A 42 -9.50 -4.43 -3.28
N ASP A 43 -9.69 -5.42 -4.14
CA ASP A 43 -9.77 -5.25 -5.60
C ASP A 43 -10.79 -6.22 -6.20
N ILE A 44 -11.24 -5.94 -7.43
CA ILE A 44 -11.95 -6.93 -8.23
C ILE A 44 -10.89 -7.78 -8.92
N ALA A 45 -10.85 -9.05 -8.55
CA ALA A 45 -9.81 -9.96 -8.98
C ALA A 45 -10.35 -10.98 -9.98
N ASP A 46 -9.78 -11.03 -11.18
CA ASP A 46 -10.04 -12.09 -12.18
C ASP A 46 -9.30 -13.40 -11.83
N GLY A 47 -8.37 -13.35 -10.87
CA GLY A 47 -7.57 -14.48 -10.38
C GLY A 47 -6.89 -14.16 -9.04
N PRO A 48 -6.26 -15.14 -8.37
CA PRO A 48 -5.63 -14.93 -7.08
C PRO A 48 -4.48 -13.91 -7.16
N SER A 49 -4.36 -13.07 -6.12
CA SER A 49 -3.23 -12.16 -5.89
C SER A 49 -1.99 -12.91 -5.38
#